data_AF-A0AAW4PD09-F1
#
_entry.id   AF-A0AAW4PD09-F1
#
_cell.length_a   1.000
_cell.length_b   1.000
_cell.length_c   1.000
_cell.angle_alpha   90.00
_cell.angle_beta   90.00
_cell.angle_gamma   90.00
#
_symmetry.space_group_name_H-M   'P 1'
#
loop_
_entity.id
_entity.type
_entity.pdbx_description
1 polymer ?
#
loop_
_entity_poly.entity_id
_entity_poly.type
_entity_poly.pdbx_seq_one_letter_code
_entity_poly.pdbx_strand_id
1 'polypeptide(L)' 'MSVIGLLQRLLQGARSCIVYECRMCGMKMPQHSESCHQCGSTEIARYDLC' A
#
# COMPACT_ATOMS: atom_id res chain seq x y z
N MET A 1 11.33 29.71 -8.13
CA MET A 1 10.99 28.28 -8.25
C MET A 1 11.86 27.50 -7.28
N SER A 2 11.33 27.12 -6.12
CA SER A 2 12.16 26.55 -5.03
C SER A 2 12.30 25.04 -5.19
N VAL A 3 13.52 24.57 -5.45
CA VAL A 3 13.88 23.15 -5.62
C VAL A 3 13.58 22.31 -4.38
N ILE A 4 13.52 22.93 -3.20
CA ILE A 4 13.23 22.29 -1.91
C ILE A 4 11.80 21.72 -1.87
N GLY A 5 10.83 22.43 -2.49
CA GLY A 5 9.43 21.99 -2.51
C GLY A 5 9.18 20.76 -3.40
N LEU A 6 10.01 20.56 -4.43
CA LEU A 6 9.97 19.36 -5.29
C LEU A 6 10.53 18.14 -4.56
N LEU A 7 11.64 18.31 -3.82
CA LEU A 7 12.25 17.24 -3.03
C LEU A 7 11.33 16.71 -1.92
N GLN A 8 10.61 17.61 -1.22
CA GLN A 8 9.65 17.20 -0.18
C GLN A 8 8.49 16.36 -0.74
N ARG A 9 7.99 16.68 -1.94
CA ARG A 9 6.93 15.90 -2.60
C ARG A 9 7.41 14.52 -3.06
N LEU A 10 8.64 14.41 -3.54
CA LEU A 10 9.24 13.12 -3.93
C LEU A 10 9.48 12.22 -2.71
N LEU A 11 9.90 12.79 -1.57
CA LEU A 11 10.13 12.05 -0.32
C LEU A 11 8.82 11.61 0.38
N GLN A 12 7.71 12.33 0.18
CA GLN A 12 6.41 11.91 0.72
C GLN A 12 5.84 10.66 0.04
N GLY A 13 6.19 10.40 -1.22
CA GLY A 13 5.81 9.16 -1.91
C GLY A 13 6.51 7.90 -1.38
N ALA A 14 7.55 8.05 -0.56
CA ALA A 14 8.41 6.94 -0.12
C ALA A 14 8.06 6.37 1.27
N ARG A 15 6.92 6.73 1.88
CA ARG A 15 6.67 6.48 3.32
C ARG A 15 5.68 5.39 3.69
N SER A 16 5.31 4.50 2.78
CA SER A 16 4.65 3.25 3.19
C SER A 16 5.27 2.06 2.47
N CYS A 17 6.21 1.38 3.16
CA CYS A 17 6.72 0.05 2.81
C CYS A 17 5.68 -1.07 3.02
N ILE A 18 4.47 -0.72 3.45
CA ILE A 18 3.46 -1.70 3.81
C ILE A 18 2.68 -2.09 2.56
N VAL A 19 2.71 -3.37 2.23
CA VAL A 19 1.92 -3.96 1.13
C VAL A 19 0.84 -4.86 1.73
N TYR A 20 -0.38 -4.71 1.26
CA TYR A 20 -1.50 -5.60 1.59
C TYR A 20 -1.83 -6.46 0.38
N GLU A 21 -2.08 -7.75 0.58
CA GLU A 21 -2.42 -8.68 -0.51
C GLU A 21 -3.47 -9.69 -0.06
N CYS A 22 -4.48 -9.93 -0.91
CA CYS A 22 -5.45 -10.99 -0.65
C CYS A 22 -4.82 -12.37 -0.91
N ARG A 23 -4.83 -13.24 0.11
CA ARG A 23 -4.28 -14.60 0.01
C ARG A 23 -5.10 -15.54 -0.88
N MET A 24 -6.33 -15.15 -1.22
CA MET A 24 -7.23 -15.99 -2.02
C MET A 24 -7.16 -15.69 -3.52
N CYS A 25 -7.01 -14.42 -3.92
CA CYS A 25 -7.00 -14.04 -5.33
C CYS A 25 -5.74 -13.29 -5.78
N GLY A 26 -4.81 -12.98 -4.87
CA GLY A 26 -3.56 -12.27 -5.17
C GLY A 26 -3.72 -10.78 -5.45
N MET A 27 -4.90 -10.20 -5.21
CA MET A 27 -5.10 -8.77 -5.38
C MET A 27 -4.26 -7.98 -4.37
N LYS A 28 -3.40 -7.10 -4.89
CA LYS A 28 -2.69 -6.10 -4.08
C LYS A 28 -3.65 -4.99 -3.69
N MET A 29 -3.66 -4.64 -2.41
CA MET A 29 -4.55 -3.64 -1.84
C MET A 29 -3.73 -2.41 -1.41
N PRO A 30 -4.15 -1.19 -1.81
CA PRO A 30 -3.38 0.03 -1.52
C PRO A 30 -3.46 0.47 -0.06
N GLN A 31 -4.42 -0.06 0.70
CA GLN A 31 -4.64 0.24 2.12
C GLN A 31 -5.21 -0.99 2.84
N HIS A 32 -5.17 -0.96 4.17
CA HIS A 32 -5.80 -2.00 4.98
C HIS A 32 -7.33 -2.00 4.76
N SER A 33 -7.90 -3.17 4.56
CA SER A 33 -9.33 -3.44 4.50
C SER A 33 -9.60 -4.78 5.17
N GLU A 34 -10.75 -4.91 5.83
CA GLU A 34 -11.18 -6.16 6.47
C GLU A 34 -11.55 -7.24 5.43
N SER A 35 -11.85 -6.84 4.19
CA SER A 35 -12.19 -7.76 3.09
C SER A 35 -11.64 -7.28 1.75
N CYS A 36 -11.33 -8.25 0.88
CA CYS A 36 -10.90 -8.02 -0.49
C CYS A 36 -12.07 -7.52 -1.34
N HIS A 37 -11.92 -6.35 -1.96
CA HIS A 37 -12.94 -5.78 -2.84
C HIS A 37 -13.19 -6.57 -4.13
N GLN A 38 -12.29 -7.48 -4.50
CA GLN A 38 -12.43 -8.29 -5.71
C GLN A 38 -13.11 -9.64 -5.47
N CYS A 39 -12.82 -10.34 -4.37
CA CYS A 39 -13.36 -11.68 -4.11
C CYS A 39 -14.12 -11.83 -2.80
N GLY A 40 -14.18 -10.78 -1.97
CA GLY A 40 -14.88 -10.78 -0.68
C GLY A 40 -14.13 -11.50 0.46
N SER A 41 -12.98 -12.12 0.19
CA SER A 41 -12.21 -12.83 1.22
C SER A 41 -11.69 -11.89 2.32
N THR A 42 -11.69 -12.36 3.56
CA THR A 42 -11.10 -11.70 4.73
C THR A 42 -9.63 -12.11 4.98
N GLU A 43 -9.13 -13.10 4.24
CA GLU A 43 -7.74 -13.57 4.35
C GLU A 43 -6.78 -12.58 3.66
N ILE A 44 -6.33 -11.57 4.41
CA ILE A 44 -5.44 -10.50 3.92
C ILE A 44 -4.05 -10.62 4.58
N ALA A 45 -3.01 -10.71 3.76
CA ALA A 45 -1.62 -10.63 4.19
C ALA A 45 -1.18 -9.17 4.29
N ARG A 46 -0.37 -8.85 5.32
CA ARG A 46 0.34 -7.59 5.45
C ARG A 46 1.84 -7.86 5.44
N TYR A 47 2.56 -7.19 4.57
CA TYR A 47 4.01 -7.24 4.48
C TYR A 47 4.57 -5.88 4.86
N ASP A 48 5.51 -5.86 5.80
CA ASP A 48 6.39 -4.71 5.99
C ASP A 48 7.67 -4.98 5.19
N LEU A 49 7.96 -4.10 4.23
CA LEU A 49 9.12 -4.22 3.33
C LEU A 49 10.26 -3.27 3.71
N CYS A 50 10.12 -2.64 4.87
CA CYS A 50 11.15 -1.97 5.64
C CYS A 50 11.40 -2.85 6.89
#